data_AF-Q9ARK3-F1
#
_entry.id   AF-Q9ARK3-F1
#
_cell.length_a   1.000
_cell.length_b   1.000
_cell.length_c   1.000
_cell.angle_alpha   90.00
_cell.angle_beta   90.00
_cell.angle_gamma   90.00
#
_symmetry.space_group_name_H-M   'P 1'
#
loop_
_entity.id
_entity.type
_entity.pdbx_description
1 polymer ?
#
loop_
_entity_poly.entity_id
_entity_poly.type
_entity_poly.pdbx_seq_one_letter_code
_entity_poly.pdbx_strand_id
1 'polypeptide(L)' 'GHNIVLISNHQTEADPAIIALLLEKTNPRISEDLTYVAG' A
#
# COMPACT_ATOMS: atom_id res chain seq x y z
N GLY A 1 -17.76 1.94 -7.90
CA GLY A 1 -17.09 1.39 -6.70
C GLY A 1 -16.66 -0.01 -7.04
N HIS A 2 -15.37 -0.20 -7.31
CA HIS A 2 -14.78 -1.51 -7.59
C HIS A 2 -13.76 -1.80 -6.49
N ASN A 3 -13.62 -3.07 -6.13
CA ASN A 3 -12.55 -3.50 -5.26
C ASN A 3 -11.29 -3.73 -6.10
N ILE A 4 -10.15 -3.28 -5.61
CA ILE A 4 -8.85 -3.45 -6.25
C ILE A 4 -7.98 -4.25 -5.30
N VAL A 5 -7.37 -5.33 -5.79
CA VAL A 5 -6.44 -6.16 -5.02
C VAL A 5 -5.07 -6.05 -5.69
N LEU A 6 -4.07 -5.62 -4.93
CA LEU A 6 -2.68 -5.63 -5.36
C LEU A 6 -2.06 -6.96 -4.96
N ILE A 7 -1.71 -7.78 -5.96
CA ILE A 7 -0.93 -9.00 -5.73
C ILE A 7 0.54 -8.60 -5.75
N SER A 8 1.15 -8.52 -4.56
CA SER A 8 2.53 -8.06 -4.36
C SER A 8 3.33 -9.14 -3.64
N ASN A 9 4.65 -9.14 -3.86
CA ASN A 9 5.57 -9.81 -2.94
C ASN A 9 5.66 -9.04 -1.60
N HIS A 10 6.14 -9.73 -0.56
CA HIS A 10 6.46 -9.16 0.76
C HIS A 10 7.96 -9.36 1.04
N GLN A 11 8.67 -8.32 1.44
CA GLN A 11 10.10 -8.38 1.77
C GLN A 11 10.36 -8.07 3.24
N THR A 12 9.69 -7.07 3.80
CA THR A 12 9.92 -6.62 5.17
C THR A 12 8.62 -6.20 5.84
N GLU A 13 8.57 -6.27 7.17
CA GLU A 13 7.44 -5.75 7.95
C GLU A 13 7.20 -4.23 7.73
N ALA A 14 8.20 -3.51 7.23
CA ALA A 14 8.10 -2.09 6.91
C ALA A 14 7.49 -1.78 5.52
N ASP A 15 7.17 -2.80 4.72
CA ASP A 15 6.62 -2.62 3.36
C ASP A 15 5.40 -1.65 3.30
N PRO A 16 4.44 -1.68 4.25
CA PRO A 16 3.32 -0.74 4.23
C PRO A 16 3.77 0.73 4.29
N ALA A 17 4.76 1.04 5.14
CA ALA A 17 5.28 2.40 5.29
C ALA A 17 6.09 2.82 4.06
N ILE A 18 6.87 1.90 3.48
CA ILE A 18 7.65 2.17 2.25
C ILE A 18 6.71 2.48 1.09
N ILE A 19 5.66 1.68 0.89
CA ILE A 19 4.66 1.90 -0.17
C ILE A 19 3.98 3.26 0.02
N ALA A 20 3.58 3.59 1.24
CA ALA A 20 2.94 4.88 1.54
C ALA A 20 3.88 6.06 1.23
N LEU A 21 5.13 6.01 1.68
CA LEU A 21 6.13 7.06 1.46
C LEU A 21 6.45 7.28 -0.02
N LEU A 22 6.54 6.21 -0.81
CA LEU A 22 6.82 6.33 -2.25
C LEU A 22 5.66 6.96 -3.02
N LEU A 23 4.42 6.79 -2.54
CA LEU A 23 3.21 7.24 -3.22
C LEU A 23 2.66 8.58 -2.67
N GLU A 24 3.19 9.12 -1.58
CA GLU A 24 2.61 10.26 -0.86
C GLU A 24 2.38 11.52 -1.73
N LYS A 25 3.22 11.74 -2.76
CA LYS A 25 3.13 12.95 -3.61
C LYS A 25 2.27 12.73 -4.85
N THR A 26 2.31 11.54 -5.45
CA THR A 26 1.68 11.26 -6.74
C THR A 26 0.32 10.58 -6.59
N ASN A 27 0.15 9.78 -5.54
CA ASN A 27 -1.04 8.96 -5.30
C ASN A 27 -1.44 8.98 -3.81
N PRO A 28 -1.65 10.16 -3.20
CA PRO A 28 -1.90 10.29 -1.75
C PRO A 28 -3.10 9.46 -1.26
N ARG A 29 -4.14 9.35 -2.09
CA ARG A 29 -5.29 8.50 -1.78
C ARG A 29 -4.91 7.02 -1.65
N ILE A 30 -4.01 6.54 -2.51
CA ILE A 30 -3.55 5.14 -2.45
C ILE A 30 -2.65 4.95 -1.24
N SER A 31 -1.79 5.91 -0.89
CA SER A 31 -0.92 5.80 0.29
C SER A 31 -1.71 5.75 1.61
N GLU A 32 -2.87 6.40 1.68
CA GLU A 32 -3.67 6.52 2.91
C GLU A 32 -4.77 5.44 3.03
N ASP A 33 -5.41 5.05 1.92
CA ASP A 33 -6.60 4.17 1.95
C ASP A 33 -6.27 2.67 1.79
N LEU A 34 -5.00 2.30 1.57
CA LEU A 34 -4.61 0.90 1.32
C LEU A 34 -4.79 0.04 2.58
N THR A 35 -5.55 -1.04 2.46
CA THR A 35 -5.67 -2.04 3.53
C THR A 35 -4.71 -3.19 3.26
N TYR A 36 -3.85 -3.50 4.23
CA TYR A 36 -2.86 -4.58 4.15
C TYR A 36 -3.39 -5.84 4.83
N VAL A 37 -3.30 -6.97 4.14
CA VAL A 37 -3.49 -8.29 4.75
C VAL A 37 -2.16 -8.69 5.40
N ALA A 38 -2.13 -8.74 6.73
CA ALA A 38 -0.93 -9.04 7.51
C ALA A 38 -1.27 -10.04 8.65
N GLY A 39 -0.24 -10.73 9.16
CA GLY A 39 -0.31 -11.70 10.25
C GLY A 39 1.07 -12.05 10.77
#